data_AF-A0A6M8EFK8-F1
#
_entry.id   AF-A0A6M8EFK8-F1
#
_cell.length_a   1.000
_cell.length_b   1.000
_cell.length_c   1.000
_cell.angle_alpha   90.00
_cell.angle_beta   90.00
_cell.angle_gamma   90.00
#
_symmetry.space_group_name_H-M   'P 1'
#
loop_
_entity.id
_entity.type
_entity.pdbx_description
1 polymer ?
#
loop_
_entity_poly.entity_id
_entity_poly.type
_entity_poly.pdbx_seq_one_letter_code
_entity_poly.pdbx_strand_id
1 'polypeptide(L)'
;MIENVFKLYYTDKIDLFSKIIESSIFESIFLSIIAAVIFNHIFVTIPFNKRKNKLRPIIETDMSSIYFNLTITFDLIFRHYEKSPSYYQDKMRGNQLSKKDFNIALQNKVSNNNFLLDKNLAPYMMIIGDKLEGHLNKINALLQHIISLYDYCSVDEILLLNKLRQQIEKIQLDKTPLFINYENNKVLPIPYSLESQTNNFYQLYLLYIELVTTIIYTHKLLEKLNFQNKIVCFYFSKNYKMCKKTIQDYKRNYPNMDSTFLDLYLAKCELKLNNNQKFKNLISSVIKQKPELIGHRYIYEEILNIDIVNNLLKKYYSDEEIKRLNDTLVEEKTQKENFENQNKSLYKYFHHNKEYSFKE
;
A
#
# COMPACT_ATOMS: atom_id res chain seq x y z
N MET A 1 -48.39 15.92 -64.59
CA MET A 1 -48.66 14.53 -64.20
C MET A 1 -47.74 14.05 -63.06
N ILE A 2 -46.45 14.40 -63.06
CA ILE A 2 -45.49 14.03 -61.98
C ILE A 2 -45.78 14.75 -60.64
N GLU A 3 -46.25 16.00 -60.68
CA GLU A 3 -46.60 16.77 -59.47
C GLU A 3 -47.78 16.18 -58.67
N ASN A 4 -48.77 15.60 -59.34
CA ASN A 4 -49.93 15.00 -58.66
C ASN A 4 -49.60 13.64 -58.03
N VAL A 5 -48.65 12.88 -58.60
CA VAL A 5 -48.18 11.61 -58.02
C VAL A 5 -47.32 11.85 -56.78
N PHE A 6 -46.48 12.90 -56.79
CA PHE A 6 -45.71 13.30 -55.60
C PHE A 6 -46.59 13.82 -54.46
N LYS A 7 -47.66 14.55 -54.77
CA LYS A 7 -48.62 15.04 -53.77
C LYS A 7 -49.36 13.90 -53.08
N LEU A 8 -49.91 12.95 -53.85
CA LEU A 8 -50.62 11.76 -53.34
C LEU A 8 -49.72 10.86 -52.47
N TYR A 9 -48.47 10.61 -52.89
CA TYR A 9 -47.55 9.74 -52.16
C TYR A 9 -47.07 10.35 -50.82
N TYR A 10 -47.01 11.68 -50.72
CA TYR A 10 -46.68 12.37 -49.47
C TYR A 10 -47.90 12.53 -48.56
N THR A 11 -49.10 12.80 -49.09
CA THR A 11 -50.32 12.87 -48.27
C THR A 11 -50.67 11.52 -47.63
N ASP A 12 -50.51 10.40 -48.34
CA ASP A 12 -50.81 9.08 -47.76
C ASP A 12 -49.81 8.65 -46.68
N LYS A 13 -48.52 9.03 -46.81
CA LYS A 13 -47.53 8.77 -45.76
C LYS A 13 -47.72 9.65 -44.52
N ILE A 14 -48.15 10.90 -44.71
CA ILE A 14 -48.45 11.82 -43.61
C ILE A 14 -49.73 11.38 -42.89
N ASP A 15 -50.75 10.89 -43.61
CA ASP A 15 -52.00 10.40 -43.05
C ASP A 15 -51.85 9.04 -42.33
N LEU A 16 -50.90 8.21 -42.77
CA LEU A 16 -50.51 6.98 -42.05
C LEU A 16 -49.71 7.31 -40.78
N PHE A 17 -48.80 8.29 -40.83
CA PHE A 17 -48.05 8.74 -39.65
C PHE A 17 -48.97 9.42 -38.63
N SER A 18 -49.92 10.25 -39.05
CA SER A 18 -50.90 10.87 -38.15
C SER A 18 -51.83 9.83 -37.53
N LYS A 19 -52.31 8.84 -38.28
CA LYS A 19 -53.11 7.72 -37.73
C LYS A 19 -52.33 6.79 -36.79
N ILE A 20 -51.03 6.62 -37.01
CA ILE A 20 -50.17 5.87 -36.07
C ILE A 20 -49.97 6.67 -34.77
N ILE A 21 -49.83 8.00 -34.87
CA ILE A 21 -49.73 8.90 -33.71
C ILE A 21 -51.06 8.98 -32.94
N GLU A 22 -52.21 8.92 -33.63
CA GLU A 22 -53.56 8.87 -33.03
C GLU A 22 -53.96 7.46 -32.54
N SER A 23 -53.13 6.44 -32.77
CA SER A 23 -53.45 5.06 -32.39
C SER A 23 -53.18 4.80 -30.91
N SER A 24 -54.16 4.20 -30.23
CA SER A 24 -54.03 3.65 -28.85
C SER A 24 -52.83 2.72 -28.65
N ILE A 25 -52.25 2.21 -29.74
CA ILE A 25 -51.03 1.39 -29.77
C ILE A 25 -49.80 2.23 -29.40
N PHE A 26 -49.66 3.45 -29.94
CA PHE A 26 -48.52 4.32 -29.62
C PHE A 26 -48.56 4.74 -28.14
N GLU A 27 -49.73 5.11 -27.64
CA GLU A 27 -49.95 5.39 -26.22
C GLU A 27 -49.59 4.17 -25.35
N SER A 28 -50.03 2.97 -25.74
CA SER A 28 -49.73 1.72 -25.03
C SER A 28 -48.23 1.38 -25.01
N ILE A 29 -47.54 1.59 -26.13
CA ILE A 29 -46.08 1.38 -26.23
C ILE A 29 -45.35 2.40 -25.35
N PHE A 30 -45.73 3.68 -25.43
CA PHE A 30 -45.12 4.75 -24.64
C PHE A 30 -45.33 4.53 -23.13
N LEU A 31 -46.54 4.19 -22.72
CA LEU A 31 -46.86 3.80 -21.34
C LEU A 31 -46.05 2.58 -20.89
N SER A 32 -45.87 1.58 -21.76
CA SER A 32 -45.06 0.39 -21.46
C SER A 32 -43.58 0.73 -21.28
N ILE A 33 -43.02 1.64 -22.09
CA ILE A 33 -41.64 2.11 -21.95
C ILE A 33 -41.48 2.89 -20.63
N ILE A 34 -42.40 3.82 -20.34
CA ILE A 34 -42.38 4.56 -19.07
C ILE A 34 -42.49 3.60 -17.89
N ALA A 35 -43.42 2.65 -17.95
CA ALA A 35 -43.58 1.64 -16.91
C ALA A 35 -42.29 0.84 -16.75
N ALA A 36 -41.68 0.34 -17.83
CA ALA A 36 -40.40 -0.38 -17.76
C ALA A 36 -39.27 0.45 -17.13
N VAL A 37 -39.18 1.74 -17.45
CA VAL A 37 -38.20 2.66 -16.84
C VAL A 37 -38.47 2.83 -15.35
N ILE A 38 -39.72 3.05 -14.95
CA ILE A 38 -40.13 3.19 -13.55
C ILE A 38 -39.86 1.89 -12.78
N PHE A 39 -40.25 0.75 -13.33
CA PHE A 39 -40.04 -0.57 -12.74
C PHE A 39 -38.54 -0.86 -12.58
N ASN A 40 -37.73 -0.63 -13.61
CA ASN A 40 -36.28 -0.79 -13.51
C ASN A 40 -35.69 0.12 -12.44
N HIS A 41 -36.14 1.38 -12.37
CA HIS A 41 -35.65 2.31 -11.37
C HIS A 41 -36.00 1.88 -9.94
N ILE A 42 -37.26 1.50 -9.68
CA ILE A 42 -37.77 1.15 -8.35
C ILE A 42 -37.28 -0.23 -7.88
N PHE A 43 -37.25 -1.23 -8.76
CA PHE A 43 -36.99 -2.61 -8.37
C PHE A 43 -35.55 -3.07 -8.65
N VAL A 44 -34.81 -2.40 -9.54
CA VAL A 44 -33.41 -2.75 -9.84
C VAL A 44 -32.47 -1.68 -9.28
N THR A 45 -32.57 -0.44 -9.75
CA THR A 45 -31.60 0.62 -9.45
C THR A 45 -31.59 1.02 -7.98
N ILE A 46 -32.75 1.30 -7.38
CA ILE A 46 -32.84 1.70 -5.97
C ILE A 46 -32.34 0.58 -5.03
N PRO A 47 -32.80 -0.68 -5.15
CA PRO A 47 -32.33 -1.77 -4.29
C PRO A 47 -30.85 -2.11 -4.52
N PHE A 48 -30.36 -2.02 -5.75
CA PHE A 48 -28.94 -2.18 -6.05
C PHE A 48 -28.10 -1.09 -5.37
N ASN A 49 -28.48 0.19 -5.50
CA ASN A 49 -27.75 1.28 -4.86
C ASN A 49 -27.78 1.18 -3.32
N LYS A 50 -28.92 0.78 -2.73
CA LYS A 50 -29.00 0.52 -1.28
C LYS A 50 -28.06 -0.61 -0.85
N ARG A 51 -28.02 -1.73 -1.60
CA ARG A 51 -27.10 -2.84 -1.34
C ARG A 51 -25.65 -2.42 -1.51
N LYS A 52 -25.32 -1.73 -2.60
CA LYS A 52 -23.98 -1.19 -2.87
C LYS A 52 -23.49 -0.29 -1.75
N ASN A 53 -24.30 0.65 -1.29
CA ASN A 53 -23.92 1.55 -0.19
C ASN A 53 -23.69 0.80 1.14
N LYS A 54 -24.35 -0.34 1.36
CA LYS A 54 -24.16 -1.17 2.55
C LYS A 54 -22.95 -2.10 2.46
N LEU A 55 -22.71 -2.69 1.29
CA LEU A 55 -21.66 -3.69 1.08
C LEU A 55 -20.31 -3.07 0.72
N ARG A 56 -20.30 -1.89 0.09
CA ARG A 56 -19.07 -1.17 -0.25
C ARG A 56 -18.15 -0.90 0.95
N PRO A 57 -18.63 -0.43 2.12
CA PRO A 57 -17.79 -0.28 3.31
C PRO A 57 -17.06 -1.58 3.71
N ILE A 58 -17.69 -2.74 3.53
CA ILE A 58 -17.11 -4.04 3.87
C ILE A 58 -15.92 -4.32 2.94
N ILE A 59 -16.13 -4.16 1.63
CA ILE A 59 -15.07 -4.29 0.61
C ILE A 59 -13.91 -3.34 0.90
N GLU A 60 -14.19 -2.06 1.21
CA GLU A 60 -13.16 -1.07 1.50
C GLU A 60 -12.35 -1.43 2.77
N THR A 61 -13.01 -2.02 3.76
CA THR A 61 -12.39 -2.52 5.00
C THR A 61 -11.51 -3.73 4.73
N ASP A 62 -11.97 -4.67 3.90
CA ASP A 62 -11.20 -5.85 3.54
C ASP A 62 -9.99 -5.50 2.69
N MET A 63 -10.13 -4.60 1.70
CA MET A 63 -9.01 -4.08 0.92
C MET A 63 -7.98 -3.37 1.82
N SER A 64 -8.45 -2.63 2.81
CA SER A 64 -7.55 -2.01 3.80
C SER A 64 -6.85 -3.07 4.65
N SER A 65 -7.54 -4.14 5.03
CA SER A 65 -6.95 -5.28 5.74
C SER A 65 -5.92 -6.03 4.89
N ILE A 66 -6.15 -6.17 3.59
CA ILE A 66 -5.16 -6.69 2.63
C ILE A 66 -3.93 -5.78 2.62
N TYR A 67 -4.14 -4.46 2.50
CA TYR A 67 -3.07 -3.47 2.59
C TYR A 67 -2.24 -3.64 3.87
N PHE A 68 -2.87 -3.72 5.04
CA PHE A 68 -2.15 -3.90 6.31
C PHE A 68 -1.34 -5.20 6.35
N ASN A 69 -1.90 -6.33 5.89
CA ASN A 69 -1.16 -7.59 5.84
C ASN A 69 0.01 -7.57 4.85
N LEU A 70 -0.13 -6.86 3.72
CA LEU A 70 0.97 -6.62 2.78
C LEU A 70 2.05 -5.74 3.40
N THR A 71 1.68 -4.67 4.13
CA THR A 71 2.64 -3.85 4.86
C THR A 71 3.43 -4.68 5.87
N ILE A 72 2.76 -5.55 6.64
CA ILE A 72 3.46 -6.44 7.59
C ILE A 72 4.36 -7.43 6.85
N THR A 73 3.91 -7.97 5.71
CA THR A 73 4.71 -8.87 4.87
C THR A 73 6.02 -8.20 4.43
N PHE A 74 5.96 -6.97 3.92
CA PHE A 74 7.18 -6.24 3.53
C PHE A 74 8.03 -5.82 4.74
N ASP A 75 7.40 -5.43 5.85
CA ASP A 75 8.14 -5.16 7.09
C ASP A 75 8.93 -6.39 7.52
N LEU A 76 8.35 -7.59 7.52
CA LEU A 76 9.04 -8.85 7.84
C LEU A 76 10.24 -9.12 6.92
N ILE A 77 10.12 -8.87 5.62
CA ILE A 77 11.22 -9.06 4.65
C ILE A 77 12.40 -8.12 4.94
N PHE A 78 12.11 -6.85 5.25
CA PHE A 78 13.11 -5.81 5.44
C PHE A 78 13.49 -5.58 6.91
N ARG A 79 13.04 -6.44 7.81
CA ARG A 79 13.38 -6.38 9.23
C ARG A 79 14.73 -7.04 9.47
N HIS A 80 15.50 -6.46 10.41
CA HIS A 80 16.82 -6.97 10.78
C HIS A 80 16.72 -8.11 11.80
N TYR A 81 15.92 -7.94 12.86
CA TYR A 81 15.74 -8.90 13.94
C TYR A 81 14.27 -9.12 14.26
N GLU A 82 13.92 -10.26 14.85
CA GLU A 82 12.53 -10.65 15.10
C GLU A 82 11.68 -9.59 15.81
N LYS A 83 12.25 -8.86 16.77
CA LYS A 83 11.55 -7.89 17.62
C LYS A 83 11.75 -6.42 17.21
N SER A 84 12.42 -6.13 16.10
CA SER A 84 12.58 -4.74 15.61
C SER A 84 11.55 -4.42 14.52
N PRO A 85 11.13 -3.17 14.30
CA PRO A 85 10.47 -2.79 13.04
C PRO A 85 11.49 -2.78 11.88
N SER A 86 11.00 -2.68 10.65
CA SER A 86 11.87 -2.41 9.50
C SER A 86 12.30 -0.94 9.42
N TYR A 87 13.57 -0.71 9.06
CA TYR A 87 14.12 0.62 8.74
C TYR A 87 13.70 1.16 7.35
N TYR A 88 12.82 0.44 6.64
CA TYR A 88 12.42 0.74 5.27
C TYR A 88 10.95 1.14 5.15
N GLN A 89 10.22 1.32 6.25
CA GLN A 89 8.78 1.67 6.23
C GLN A 89 8.47 2.90 5.37
N ASP A 90 9.31 3.94 5.46
CA ASP A 90 9.15 5.16 4.66
C ASP A 90 9.35 4.90 3.17
N LYS A 91 10.37 4.09 2.82
CA LYS A 91 10.63 3.69 1.43
C LYS A 91 9.52 2.80 0.88
N MET A 92 8.95 1.91 1.70
CA MET A 92 7.80 1.06 1.33
C MET A 92 6.59 1.92 1.00
N ARG A 93 6.28 2.93 1.84
CA ARG A 93 5.12 3.81 1.64
C ARG A 93 5.32 4.83 0.52
N GLY A 94 6.57 5.19 0.23
CA GLY A 94 6.93 6.19 -0.77
C GLY A 94 7.14 5.69 -2.20
N ASN A 95 6.94 4.39 -2.46
CA ASN A 95 7.33 3.76 -3.72
C ASN A 95 8.83 3.94 -4.06
N GLN A 96 9.72 3.68 -3.10
CA GLN A 96 11.17 3.93 -3.26
C GLN A 96 12.03 2.67 -3.16
N LEU A 97 11.43 1.49 -3.03
CA LEU A 97 12.16 0.22 -3.04
C LEU A 97 12.34 -0.31 -4.46
N SER A 98 13.57 -0.68 -4.77
CA SER A 98 13.96 -1.32 -6.03
C SER A 98 14.04 -2.84 -5.88
N LYS A 99 14.08 -3.55 -7.01
CA LYS A 99 14.33 -5.01 -7.02
C LYS A 99 15.66 -5.38 -6.33
N LYS A 100 16.67 -4.52 -6.41
CA LYS A 100 17.96 -4.71 -5.72
C LYS A 100 17.80 -4.67 -4.20
N ASP A 101 16.96 -3.78 -3.69
CA ASP A 101 16.67 -3.71 -2.26
C ASP A 101 16.01 -4.99 -1.76
N PHE A 102 15.07 -5.57 -2.54
CA PHE A 102 14.47 -6.87 -2.24
C PHE A 102 15.49 -8.00 -2.27
N ASN A 103 16.38 -8.03 -3.28
CA ASN A 103 17.45 -9.03 -3.35
C ASN A 103 18.28 -9.01 -2.06
N ILE A 104 18.75 -7.83 -1.64
CA ILE A 104 19.54 -7.67 -0.41
C ILE A 104 18.71 -8.05 0.81
N ALA A 105 17.46 -7.60 0.94
CA ALA A 105 16.64 -7.82 2.13
C ALA A 105 16.33 -9.30 2.39
N LEU A 106 16.25 -10.12 1.34
CA LEU A 106 15.93 -11.54 1.42
C LEU A 106 17.15 -12.42 1.74
N GLN A 107 18.37 -11.91 1.66
CA GLN A 107 19.60 -12.70 1.84
C GLN A 107 19.68 -13.40 3.19
N ASN A 108 19.25 -12.75 4.26
CA ASN A 108 19.23 -13.35 5.59
C ASN A 108 17.89 -13.99 5.95
N LYS A 109 16.97 -14.18 5.00
CA LYS A 109 15.63 -14.70 5.29
C LYS A 109 15.53 -16.16 4.89
N VAL A 110 14.99 -16.99 5.77
CA VAL A 110 14.75 -18.41 5.48
C VAL A 110 13.29 -18.77 5.76
N SER A 111 12.79 -19.81 5.09
CA SER A 111 11.43 -20.30 5.31
C SER A 111 11.29 -20.95 6.69
N ASN A 112 12.20 -21.83 7.10
CA ASN A 112 12.11 -22.56 8.36
C ASN A 112 13.49 -23.02 8.88
N ASN A 113 13.49 -23.67 10.05
CA ASN A 113 14.69 -24.20 10.72
C ASN A 113 15.51 -25.18 9.86
N ASN A 114 14.89 -25.94 8.96
CA ASN A 114 15.57 -26.95 8.14
C ASN A 114 16.56 -26.34 7.14
N PHE A 115 16.47 -25.02 6.89
CA PHE A 115 17.40 -24.30 6.03
C PHE A 115 18.59 -23.70 6.80
N LEU A 116 18.67 -23.89 8.12
CA LEU A 116 19.79 -23.45 8.98
C LEU A 116 20.86 -24.55 9.13
N LEU A 117 21.35 -25.08 8.01
CA LEU A 117 22.25 -26.24 8.03
C LEU A 117 23.71 -25.87 8.34
N ASP A 118 24.15 -24.67 7.96
CA ASP A 118 25.48 -24.14 8.31
C ASP A 118 25.43 -23.44 9.67
N LYS A 119 26.07 -24.06 10.68
CA LYS A 119 26.16 -23.52 12.05
C LYS A 119 26.84 -22.15 12.12
N ASN A 120 27.73 -21.84 11.18
CA ASN A 120 28.42 -20.55 11.13
C ASN A 120 27.51 -19.44 10.56
N LEU A 121 26.55 -19.80 9.68
CA LEU A 121 25.60 -18.86 9.10
C LEU A 121 24.34 -18.70 9.93
N ALA A 122 23.91 -19.74 10.65
CA ALA A 122 22.66 -19.75 11.39
C ALA A 122 22.42 -18.50 12.28
N PRO A 123 23.42 -17.94 13.00
CA PRO A 123 23.24 -16.72 13.78
C PRO A 123 22.88 -15.46 12.96
N TYR A 124 23.21 -15.47 11.67
CA TYR A 124 22.98 -14.36 10.75
C TYR A 124 21.70 -14.51 9.94
N MET A 125 20.99 -15.63 10.08
CA MET A 125 19.76 -15.92 9.34
C MET A 125 18.53 -15.71 10.24
N MET A 126 17.42 -15.35 9.60
CA MET A 126 16.14 -15.08 10.26
C MET A 126 15.04 -15.90 9.61
N ILE A 127 14.36 -16.71 10.42
CA ILE A 127 13.24 -17.53 9.99
C ILE A 127 11.99 -16.67 9.93
N ILE A 128 11.36 -16.61 8.75
CA ILE A 128 10.15 -15.82 8.54
C ILE A 128 9.02 -16.60 7.86
N GLY A 129 9.23 -17.83 7.40
CA GLY A 129 8.29 -18.54 6.53
C GLY A 129 6.91 -18.72 7.15
N ASP A 130 6.78 -19.24 8.37
CA ASP A 130 5.47 -19.47 8.99
C ASP A 130 4.68 -18.16 9.19
N LYS A 131 5.36 -17.08 9.62
CA LYS A 131 4.75 -15.76 9.78
C LYS A 131 4.29 -15.21 8.44
N LEU A 132 5.15 -15.33 7.44
CA LEU A 132 4.88 -14.89 6.09
C LEU A 132 3.70 -15.65 5.47
N GLU A 133 3.70 -16.99 5.54
CA GLU A 133 2.61 -17.85 5.09
C GLU A 133 1.30 -17.48 5.79
N GLY A 134 1.33 -17.24 7.11
CA GLY A 134 0.18 -16.78 7.88
C GLY A 134 -0.42 -15.47 7.37
N HIS A 135 0.41 -14.49 6.99
CA HIS A 135 -0.07 -13.22 6.41
C HIS A 135 -0.58 -13.38 4.96
N LEU A 136 0.12 -14.16 4.13
CA LEU A 136 -0.31 -14.45 2.76
C LEU A 136 -1.66 -15.19 2.72
N ASN A 137 -1.87 -16.14 3.64
CA ASN A 137 -3.13 -16.86 3.78
C ASN A 137 -4.29 -15.95 4.22
N LYS A 138 -4.04 -15.02 5.17
CA LYS A 138 -5.03 -14.00 5.54
C LYS A 138 -5.41 -13.12 4.36
N ILE A 139 -4.44 -12.72 3.54
CA ILE A 139 -4.71 -11.93 2.33
C ILE A 139 -5.56 -12.74 1.34
N ASN A 140 -5.21 -14.01 1.10
CA ASN A 140 -6.00 -14.88 0.21
C ASN A 140 -7.45 -15.07 0.68
N ALA A 141 -7.67 -15.23 1.99
CA ALA A 141 -9.02 -15.34 2.54
C ALA A 141 -9.83 -14.05 2.32
N LEU A 142 -9.22 -12.88 2.54
CA LEU A 142 -9.85 -11.58 2.27
C LEU A 142 -10.14 -11.38 0.77
N LEU A 143 -9.22 -11.78 -0.10
CA LEU A 143 -9.41 -11.74 -1.56
C LEU A 143 -10.59 -12.61 -1.98
N GLN A 144 -10.72 -13.83 -1.44
CA GLN A 144 -11.86 -14.70 -1.70
C GLN A 144 -13.18 -14.11 -1.23
N HIS A 145 -13.19 -13.45 -0.07
CA HIS A 145 -14.38 -12.76 0.42
C HIS A 145 -14.78 -11.61 -0.51
N ILE A 146 -13.84 -10.76 -0.95
CA ILE A 146 -14.13 -9.66 -1.88
C ILE A 146 -14.60 -10.20 -3.24
N ILE A 147 -14.02 -11.32 -3.73
CA ILE A 147 -14.45 -12.00 -4.96
C ILE A 147 -15.95 -12.33 -4.93
N SER A 148 -16.48 -12.77 -3.78
CA SER A 148 -17.91 -13.05 -3.63
C SER A 148 -18.82 -11.81 -3.74
N LEU A 149 -18.22 -10.60 -3.72
CA LEU A 149 -18.88 -9.30 -3.75
C LEU A 149 -18.51 -8.46 -4.99
N TYR A 150 -17.97 -9.07 -6.05
CA TYR A 150 -17.47 -8.37 -7.23
C TYR A 150 -18.50 -7.46 -7.94
N ASP A 151 -19.79 -7.74 -7.85
CA ASP A 151 -20.86 -6.88 -8.37
C ASP A 151 -20.82 -5.44 -7.81
N TYR A 152 -20.12 -5.23 -6.69
CA TYR A 152 -19.99 -3.95 -6.00
C TYR A 152 -18.59 -3.34 -6.10
N CYS A 153 -17.68 -3.98 -6.84
CA CYS A 153 -16.34 -3.49 -7.14
C CYS A 153 -16.28 -2.75 -8.48
N SER A 154 -15.27 -1.91 -8.65
CA SER A 154 -14.91 -1.39 -9.98
C SER A 154 -14.12 -2.43 -10.77
N VAL A 155 -14.07 -2.28 -12.10
CA VAL A 155 -13.30 -3.18 -12.97
C VAL A 155 -11.81 -3.14 -12.61
N ASP A 156 -11.27 -1.96 -12.33
CA ASP A 156 -9.86 -1.80 -11.96
C ASP A 156 -9.52 -2.49 -10.63
N GLU A 157 -10.44 -2.43 -9.65
CA GLU A 157 -10.30 -3.17 -8.39
C GLU A 157 -10.28 -4.68 -8.64
N ILE A 158 -11.22 -5.20 -9.43
CA ILE A 158 -11.28 -6.63 -9.74
C ILE A 158 -9.98 -7.09 -10.41
N LEU A 159 -9.47 -6.34 -11.38
CA LEU A 159 -8.22 -6.66 -12.06
C LEU A 159 -7.03 -6.65 -11.10
N LEU A 160 -6.94 -5.63 -10.24
CA LEU A 160 -5.88 -5.53 -9.23
C LEU A 160 -5.93 -6.69 -8.22
N LEU A 161 -7.11 -7.00 -7.68
CA LEU A 161 -7.28 -8.08 -6.70
C LEU A 161 -6.95 -9.45 -7.29
N ASN A 162 -7.31 -9.69 -8.56
CA ASN A 162 -6.93 -10.91 -9.27
C ASN A 162 -5.41 -10.99 -9.49
N LYS A 163 -4.74 -9.89 -9.88
CA LYS A 163 -3.28 -9.84 -10.01
C LYS A 163 -2.59 -10.13 -8.66
N LEU A 164 -3.09 -9.53 -7.57
CA LEU A 164 -2.59 -9.77 -6.22
C LEU A 164 -2.69 -11.26 -5.85
N ARG A 165 -3.85 -11.86 -6.06
CA ARG A 165 -4.07 -13.29 -5.81
C ARG A 165 -3.08 -14.17 -6.56
N GLN A 166 -2.99 -13.99 -7.88
CA GLN A 166 -2.06 -14.76 -8.73
C GLN A 166 -0.61 -14.59 -8.29
N GLN A 167 -0.23 -13.39 -7.86
CA GLN A 167 1.13 -13.11 -7.43
C GLN A 167 1.46 -13.72 -6.07
N ILE A 168 0.49 -13.78 -5.15
CA ILE A 168 0.63 -14.45 -3.86
C ILE A 168 0.78 -15.97 -4.06
N GLU A 169 -0.03 -16.57 -4.94
CA GLU A 169 0.02 -18.01 -5.26
C GLU A 169 1.39 -18.46 -5.83
N LYS A 170 2.15 -17.54 -6.45
CA LYS A 170 3.51 -17.82 -6.97
C LYS A 170 4.59 -17.83 -5.88
N ILE A 171 4.32 -17.27 -4.70
CA ILE A 171 5.29 -17.25 -3.61
C ILE A 171 5.26 -18.62 -2.94
N GLN A 172 6.28 -19.42 -3.25
CA GLN A 172 6.45 -20.74 -2.67
C GLN A 172 7.48 -20.67 -1.54
N LEU A 173 7.09 -21.17 -0.37
CA LEU A 173 7.94 -21.26 0.81
C LEU A 173 8.26 -22.74 1.03
N ASP A 174 9.41 -23.18 0.52
CA ASP A 174 9.84 -24.56 0.61
C ASP A 174 9.94 -25.00 2.09
N LYS A 175 9.39 -26.17 2.39
CA LYS A 175 9.39 -26.74 3.76
C LYS A 175 10.62 -27.61 4.03
N THR A 176 11.20 -28.17 2.99
CA THR A 176 12.35 -29.06 3.06
C THR A 176 13.40 -28.64 2.05
N PRO A 177 14.68 -28.64 2.44
CA PRO A 177 15.75 -28.40 1.49
C PRO A 177 15.84 -29.56 0.49
N LEU A 178 15.99 -29.23 -0.80
CA LEU A 178 16.17 -30.22 -1.86
C LEU A 178 17.64 -30.61 -1.94
N PHE A 179 17.97 -31.83 -1.51
CA PHE A 179 19.31 -32.38 -1.67
C PHE A 179 19.50 -32.93 -3.09
N ILE A 180 20.64 -32.61 -3.71
CA ILE A 180 21.08 -33.19 -4.97
C ILE A 180 22.18 -34.21 -4.64
N ASN A 181 22.07 -35.42 -5.19
CA ASN A 181 23.17 -36.37 -5.12
C ASN A 181 24.25 -35.98 -6.15
N TYR A 182 25.44 -35.64 -5.68
CA TYR A 182 26.61 -35.35 -6.51
C TYR A 182 27.78 -36.21 -6.02
N GLU A 183 28.33 -37.06 -6.90
CA GLU A 183 29.47 -37.93 -6.59
C GLU A 183 29.33 -38.71 -5.27
N ASN A 184 28.18 -39.37 -5.07
CA ASN A 184 27.81 -40.10 -3.84
C ASN A 184 27.66 -39.25 -2.55
N ASN A 185 27.77 -37.92 -2.64
CA ASN A 185 27.48 -37.01 -1.55
C ASN A 185 26.12 -36.31 -1.76
N LYS A 186 25.40 -36.06 -0.68
CA LYS A 186 24.24 -35.16 -0.72
C LYS A 186 24.74 -33.72 -0.65
N VAL A 187 24.62 -33.02 -1.77
CA VAL A 187 25.00 -31.61 -1.92
C VAL A 187 23.74 -30.78 -2.00
N LEU A 188 23.75 -29.62 -1.35
CA LEU A 188 22.64 -28.68 -1.39
C LEU A 188 22.92 -27.61 -2.44
N PRO A 189 22.02 -27.40 -3.42
CA PRO A 189 22.13 -26.28 -4.32
C PRO A 189 21.88 -25.00 -3.51
N ILE A 190 22.84 -24.08 -3.49
CA ILE A 190 22.69 -22.76 -2.87
C ILE A 190 21.66 -21.97 -3.71
N PRO A 191 20.67 -21.26 -3.11
CA PRO A 191 20.72 -20.57 -1.82
C PRO A 191 19.74 -21.07 -0.74
N TYR A 192 20.24 -21.05 0.51
CA TYR A 192 19.48 -21.31 1.74
C TYR A 192 18.50 -20.20 2.12
N SER A 193 18.53 -19.08 1.40
CA SER A 193 17.74 -17.90 1.66
C SER A 193 16.55 -17.79 0.71
N LEU A 194 15.62 -16.89 1.04
CA LEU A 194 14.49 -16.55 0.19
C LEU A 194 14.89 -15.64 -1.01
N GLU A 195 16.18 -15.52 -1.33
CA GLU A 195 16.67 -14.75 -2.50
C GLU A 195 15.96 -15.17 -3.79
N SER A 196 15.73 -16.46 -4.00
CA SER A 196 15.06 -17.00 -5.19
C SER A 196 13.67 -16.37 -5.42
N GLN A 197 13.02 -15.91 -4.35
CA GLN A 197 11.71 -15.26 -4.37
C GLN A 197 11.78 -13.74 -4.61
N THR A 198 12.96 -13.16 -4.83
CA THR A 198 13.16 -11.72 -5.06
C THR A 198 12.22 -11.16 -6.11
N ASN A 199 12.10 -11.84 -7.26
CA ASN A 199 11.22 -11.37 -8.33
C ASN A 199 9.76 -11.41 -7.88
N ASN A 200 9.35 -12.46 -7.17
CA ASN A 200 7.97 -12.61 -6.74
C ASN A 200 7.55 -11.57 -5.71
N PHE A 201 8.41 -11.28 -4.72
CA PHE A 201 8.15 -10.23 -3.74
C PHE A 201 8.21 -8.83 -4.33
N TYR A 202 9.12 -8.57 -5.25
CA TYR A 202 9.18 -7.26 -5.92
C TYR A 202 7.93 -7.01 -6.77
N GLN A 203 7.44 -8.01 -7.51
CA GLN A 203 6.19 -7.88 -8.25
C GLN A 203 4.98 -7.71 -7.32
N LEU A 204 4.94 -8.42 -6.20
CA LEU A 204 3.92 -8.23 -5.17
C LEU A 204 3.96 -6.80 -4.60
N TYR A 205 5.15 -6.23 -4.43
CA TYR A 205 5.33 -4.86 -3.96
C TYR A 205 4.78 -3.82 -4.95
N LEU A 206 4.98 -4.01 -6.25
CA LEU A 206 4.39 -3.12 -7.26
C LEU A 206 2.86 -3.13 -7.19
N LEU A 207 2.24 -4.31 -7.03
CA LEU A 207 0.79 -4.44 -6.84
C LEU A 207 0.32 -3.83 -5.52
N TYR A 208 1.13 -3.94 -4.45
CA TYR A 208 0.87 -3.25 -3.19
C TYR A 208 0.83 -1.73 -3.36
N ILE A 209 1.74 -1.13 -4.13
CA ILE A 209 1.72 0.31 -4.42
C ILE A 209 0.46 0.70 -5.21
N GLU A 210 0.04 -0.14 -6.15
CA GLU A 210 -1.19 0.06 -6.91
C GLU A 210 -2.43 0.01 -5.99
N LEU A 211 -2.46 -0.94 -5.04
CA LEU A 211 -3.50 -1.04 -4.00
C LEU A 211 -3.53 0.18 -3.07
N VAL A 212 -2.37 0.63 -2.60
CA VAL A 212 -2.26 1.85 -1.78
C VAL A 212 -2.86 3.03 -2.53
N THR A 213 -2.51 3.17 -3.82
CA THR A 213 -3.05 4.24 -4.68
C THR A 213 -4.57 4.15 -4.76
N THR A 214 -5.12 2.97 -5.08
CA THR A 214 -6.57 2.75 -5.11
C THR A 214 -7.24 3.14 -3.79
N ILE A 215 -6.76 2.65 -2.65
CA ILE A 215 -7.34 2.95 -1.33
C ILE A 215 -7.28 4.46 -1.02
N ILE A 216 -6.14 5.12 -1.30
CA ILE A 216 -5.95 6.55 -0.99
C ILE A 216 -6.93 7.42 -1.78
N TYR A 217 -7.12 7.12 -3.07
CA TYR A 217 -7.90 7.96 -3.98
C TYR A 217 -9.39 7.63 -4.02
N THR A 218 -9.79 6.37 -3.79
CA THR A 218 -11.17 5.93 -4.01
C THR A 218 -11.97 5.74 -2.73
N HIS A 219 -11.35 5.32 -1.62
CA HIS A 219 -12.08 4.95 -0.41
C HIS A 219 -12.41 6.20 0.42
N LYS A 220 -13.70 6.53 0.49
CA LYS A 220 -14.26 7.66 1.24
C LYS A 220 -14.57 7.30 2.70
N LEU A 221 -14.86 6.03 3.00
CA LEU A 221 -15.44 5.63 4.29
C LEU A 221 -14.41 5.44 5.41
N LEU A 222 -13.13 5.33 5.07
CA LEU A 222 -12.04 5.13 6.04
C LEU A 222 -11.23 6.41 6.33
N GLU A 223 -11.76 7.59 5.99
CA GLU A 223 -11.04 8.86 6.12
C GLU A 223 -10.45 9.10 7.51
N LYS A 224 -11.15 8.73 8.59
CA LYS A 224 -10.65 8.93 9.97
C LYS A 224 -9.54 7.94 10.39
N LEU A 225 -9.54 6.71 9.87
CA LEU A 225 -8.54 5.69 10.24
C LEU A 225 -7.31 5.74 9.34
N ASN A 226 -7.47 6.18 8.08
CA ASN A 226 -6.42 6.15 7.07
C ASN A 226 -5.80 7.52 6.78
N PHE A 227 -6.24 8.64 7.38
CA PHE A 227 -5.67 9.96 7.04
C PHE A 227 -4.17 10.05 7.32
N GLN A 228 -3.68 9.49 8.43
CA GLN A 228 -2.24 9.50 8.75
C GLN A 228 -1.47 8.75 7.67
N ASN A 229 -1.96 7.58 7.25
CA ASN A 229 -1.39 6.81 6.15
C ASN A 229 -1.41 7.61 4.84
N LYS A 230 -2.51 8.30 4.51
CA LYS A 230 -2.60 9.17 3.32
C LYS A 230 -1.52 10.27 3.36
N ILE A 231 -1.36 10.94 4.49
CA ILE A 231 -0.36 12.00 4.69
C ILE A 231 1.05 11.45 4.49
N VAL A 232 1.36 10.34 5.16
CA VAL A 232 2.67 9.69 5.08
C VAL A 232 2.97 9.24 3.64
N CYS A 233 2.00 8.63 2.95
CA CYS A 233 2.13 8.23 1.56
C CYS A 233 2.35 9.43 0.62
N PHE A 234 1.55 10.50 0.73
CA PHE A 234 1.75 11.71 -0.09
C PHE A 234 3.10 12.38 0.19
N TYR A 235 3.55 12.37 1.44
CA TYR A 235 4.85 12.91 1.80
C TYR A 235 5.99 12.13 1.15
N PHE A 236 6.04 10.81 1.35
CA PHE A 236 7.13 9.99 0.84
C PHE A 236 7.08 9.74 -0.68
N SER A 237 5.91 9.85 -1.30
CA SER A 237 5.77 9.90 -2.77
C SER A 237 6.10 11.28 -3.36
N LYS A 238 6.59 12.23 -2.55
CA LYS A 238 6.97 13.60 -2.94
C LYS A 238 5.81 14.46 -3.43
N ASN A 239 4.56 14.07 -3.19
CA ASN A 239 3.37 14.85 -3.52
C ASN A 239 3.03 15.83 -2.38
N TYR A 240 3.94 16.76 -2.10
CA TYR A 240 3.84 17.66 -0.95
C TYR A 240 2.61 18.59 -1.02
N LYS A 241 2.15 18.96 -2.23
CA LYS A 241 0.94 19.79 -2.41
C LYS A 241 -0.32 19.04 -1.98
N MET A 242 -0.48 17.78 -2.39
CA MET A 242 -1.61 16.96 -1.97
C MET A 242 -1.53 16.60 -0.49
N CYS A 243 -0.33 16.34 0.03
CA CYS A 243 -0.11 16.14 1.47
C CYS A 243 -0.63 17.33 2.28
N LYS A 244 -0.17 18.54 1.94
CA LYS A 244 -0.63 19.79 2.57
C LYS A 244 -2.14 19.99 2.47
N LYS A 245 -2.72 19.80 1.27
CA LYS A 245 -4.17 19.92 1.08
C LYS A 245 -4.94 18.95 1.98
N THR A 246 -4.49 17.69 2.03
CA THR A 246 -5.10 16.64 2.87
C THR A 246 -5.04 17.00 4.35
N ILE A 247 -3.91 17.52 4.83
CA ILE A 247 -3.77 17.99 6.23
C ILE A 247 -4.75 19.12 6.52
N GLN A 248 -4.86 20.11 5.62
CA GLN A 248 -5.74 21.26 5.80
C GLN A 248 -7.22 20.87 5.79
N ASP A 249 -7.63 20.00 4.86
CA ASP A 249 -8.99 19.48 4.78
C ASP A 249 -9.34 18.70 6.07
N TYR A 250 -8.42 17.87 6.58
CA TYR A 250 -8.61 17.14 7.82
C TYR A 250 -8.75 18.06 9.02
N LYS A 251 -7.88 19.07 9.16
CA LYS A 251 -7.95 20.07 10.24
C LYS A 251 -9.27 20.84 10.24
N ARG A 252 -9.81 21.17 9.05
CA ARG A 252 -11.11 21.84 8.92
C ARG A 252 -12.26 20.95 9.40
N ASN A 253 -12.21 19.66 9.07
CA ASN A 253 -13.28 18.72 9.41
C ASN A 253 -13.20 18.23 10.87
N TYR A 254 -12.02 18.26 11.48
CA TYR A 254 -11.75 17.76 12.84
C TYR A 254 -10.91 18.74 13.68
N PRO A 255 -11.43 19.93 14.03
CA PRO A 255 -10.64 21.00 14.65
C PRO A 255 -10.14 20.70 16.09
N ASN A 256 -10.76 19.76 16.79
CA ASN A 256 -10.50 19.50 18.22
C ASN A 256 -9.54 18.32 18.50
N MET A 257 -8.92 17.73 17.47
CA MET A 257 -7.97 16.64 17.67
C MET A 257 -6.54 17.15 17.88
N ASP A 258 -5.73 16.38 18.60
CA ASP A 258 -4.28 16.61 18.66
C ASP A 258 -3.72 16.66 17.23
N SER A 259 -3.18 17.82 16.88
CA SER A 259 -2.67 18.12 15.56
C SER A 259 -1.15 18.10 15.50
N THR A 260 -0.45 17.69 16.55
CA THR A 260 1.02 17.67 16.61
C THR A 260 1.62 16.95 15.40
N PHE A 261 1.19 15.71 15.15
CA PHE A 261 1.62 14.93 13.99
C PHE A 261 1.35 15.68 12.66
N LEU A 262 0.17 16.27 12.54
CA LEU A 262 -0.26 16.99 11.33
C LEU A 262 0.58 18.24 11.09
N ASP A 263 0.84 19.01 12.14
CA ASP A 263 1.60 20.25 12.06
C ASP A 263 3.07 20.01 11.77
N LEU A 264 3.64 18.96 12.35
CA LEU A 264 5.00 18.51 12.04
C LEU A 264 5.14 18.12 10.56
N TYR A 265 4.21 17.32 10.02
CA TYR A 265 4.21 16.99 8.59
C TYR A 265 3.93 18.21 7.70
N LEU A 266 3.04 19.11 8.12
CA LEU A 266 2.77 20.36 7.40
C LEU A 266 4.03 21.23 7.32
N ALA A 267 4.78 21.35 8.43
CA ALA A 267 6.06 22.05 8.45
C ALA A 267 7.06 21.40 7.47
N LYS A 268 7.19 20.07 7.49
CA LYS A 268 8.03 19.34 6.52
C LYS A 268 7.60 19.62 5.07
N CYS A 269 6.29 19.66 4.79
CA CYS A 269 5.78 20.01 3.46
C CYS A 269 6.14 21.43 3.05
N GLU A 270 5.98 22.43 3.93
CA GLU A 270 6.36 23.81 3.63
C GLU A 270 7.86 23.94 3.37
N LEU A 271 8.70 23.21 4.13
CA LEU A 271 10.13 23.15 3.88
C LEU A 271 10.45 22.59 2.48
N LYS A 272 9.87 21.44 2.11
CA LYS A 272 10.07 20.84 0.77
C LYS A 272 9.48 21.66 -0.38
N LEU A 273 8.54 22.56 -0.09
CA LEU A 273 7.96 23.52 -1.03
C LEU A 273 8.68 24.87 -1.05
N ASN A 274 9.83 24.99 -0.37
CA ASN A 274 10.64 26.22 -0.27
C ASN A 274 9.92 27.42 0.40
N ASN A 275 8.87 27.17 1.19
CA ASN A 275 8.14 28.20 1.92
C ASN A 275 8.75 28.43 3.31
N ASN A 276 10.00 28.89 3.33
CA ASN A 276 10.82 28.99 4.55
C ASN A 276 10.16 29.78 5.68
N GLN A 277 9.46 30.88 5.39
CA GLN A 277 8.79 31.66 6.42
C GLN A 277 7.66 30.88 7.12
N LYS A 278 6.85 30.15 6.34
CA LYS A 278 5.75 29.34 6.88
C LYS A 278 6.29 28.16 7.68
N PHE A 279 7.34 27.50 7.18
CA PHE A 279 8.06 26.47 7.91
C PHE A 279 8.53 26.99 9.28
N LYS A 280 9.25 28.12 9.32
CA LYS A 280 9.75 28.72 10.56
C LYS A 280 8.63 29.01 11.56
N ASN A 281 7.53 29.59 11.10
CA ASN A 281 6.39 29.91 11.95
C ASN A 281 5.75 28.64 12.54
N LEU A 282 5.48 27.63 11.69
CA LEU A 282 4.85 26.37 12.11
C LEU A 282 5.75 25.57 13.07
N ILE A 283 7.03 25.40 12.73
CA ILE A 283 7.93 24.60 13.57
C ILE A 283 8.16 25.27 14.93
N SER A 284 8.21 26.61 14.97
CA SER A 284 8.29 27.37 16.22
C SER A 284 7.06 27.18 17.09
N SER A 285 5.86 27.21 16.51
CA SER A 285 4.63 27.02 17.27
C SER A 285 4.50 25.61 17.82
N VAL A 286 4.89 24.59 17.03
CA VAL A 286 4.81 23.19 17.45
C VAL A 286 5.84 22.86 18.52
N ILE A 287 7.12 23.21 18.31
CA ILE A 287 8.17 22.89 19.29
C ILE A 287 7.89 23.57 20.64
N LYS A 288 7.31 24.77 20.65
CA LYS A 288 6.92 25.46 21.89
C LYS A 288 5.89 24.69 22.73
N GLN A 289 5.07 23.83 22.11
CA GLN A 289 4.12 22.96 22.79
C GLN A 289 4.78 21.75 23.47
N LYS A 290 6.10 21.57 23.28
CA LYS A 290 6.91 20.48 23.83
C LYS A 290 6.38 19.06 23.49
N PRO A 291 6.13 18.74 22.21
CA PRO A 291 5.78 17.39 21.81
C PRO A 291 6.86 16.35 22.16
N GLU A 292 6.49 15.09 22.32
CA GLU A 292 7.45 14.03 22.63
C GLU A 292 8.48 13.85 21.48
N LEU A 293 9.77 14.04 21.78
CA LEU A 293 10.82 13.98 20.75
C LEU A 293 11.01 12.58 20.16
N ILE A 294 11.03 11.54 21.01
CA ILE A 294 11.31 10.16 20.58
C ILE A 294 10.14 9.58 19.76
N GLY A 295 8.91 9.80 20.21
CA GLY A 295 7.69 9.43 19.45
C GLY A 295 7.63 10.06 18.05
N HIS A 296 8.21 11.24 17.87
CA HIS A 296 8.25 11.96 16.59
C HIS A 296 9.64 12.00 15.92
N ARG A 297 10.58 11.15 16.34
CA ARG A 297 11.99 11.21 15.89
C ARG A 297 12.19 11.19 14.36
N TYR A 298 11.41 10.39 13.63
CA TYR A 298 11.46 10.32 12.15
C TYR A 298 11.09 11.64 11.46
N ILE A 299 10.34 12.51 12.14
CA ILE A 299 10.04 13.85 11.66
C ILE A 299 11.27 14.73 11.86
N TYR A 300 11.88 14.66 13.05
CA TYR A 300 13.04 15.45 13.43
C TYR A 300 14.31 15.10 12.63
N GLU A 301 14.52 13.83 12.28
CA GLU A 301 15.68 13.36 11.50
C GLU A 301 16.00 14.25 10.28
N GLU A 302 14.97 14.66 9.52
CA GLU A 302 15.16 15.48 8.31
C GLU A 302 15.41 16.97 8.58
N ILE A 303 15.08 17.47 9.78
CA ILE A 303 15.07 18.91 10.10
C ILE A 303 16.02 19.29 11.24
N LEU A 304 16.64 18.31 11.91
CA LEU A 304 17.59 18.53 13.01
C LEU A 304 18.81 19.34 12.58
N ASN A 305 19.28 19.19 11.34
CA ASN A 305 20.45 19.94 10.85
C ASN A 305 20.15 21.41 10.53
N ILE A 306 18.91 21.88 10.73
CA ILE A 306 18.52 23.25 10.48
C ILE A 306 18.71 24.08 11.75
N ASP A 307 19.54 25.13 11.68
CA ASP A 307 19.91 25.97 12.83
C ASP A 307 18.72 26.46 13.66
N ILE A 308 17.64 26.90 13.01
CA ILE A 308 16.45 27.36 13.74
C ILE A 308 15.79 26.24 14.55
N VAL A 309 15.77 25.01 14.03
CA VAL A 309 15.21 23.86 14.75
C VAL A 309 16.09 23.52 15.94
N ASN A 310 17.41 23.45 15.76
CA ASN A 310 18.35 23.21 16.85
C ASN A 310 18.23 24.26 17.96
N ASN A 311 18.15 25.54 17.60
CA ASN A 311 17.99 26.63 18.56
C ASN A 311 16.65 26.55 19.32
N LEU A 312 15.57 26.16 18.62
CA LEU A 312 14.28 25.94 19.27
C LEU A 312 14.32 24.74 20.21
N LEU A 313 14.95 23.63 19.82
CA LEU A 313 15.07 22.45 20.67
C LEU A 313 15.85 22.79 21.95
N LYS A 314 17.04 23.39 21.83
CA LYS A 314 17.85 23.84 22.99
C LYS A 314 17.14 24.82 23.91
N LYS A 315 16.17 25.58 23.38
CA LYS A 315 15.38 26.54 24.16
C LYS A 315 14.27 25.88 24.98
N TYR A 316 13.66 24.81 24.48
CA TYR A 316 12.43 24.24 25.06
C TYR A 316 12.60 22.86 25.70
N TYR A 317 13.66 22.12 25.35
CA TYR A 317 13.99 20.80 25.90
C TYR A 317 15.31 20.82 26.66
N SER A 318 15.46 19.84 27.54
CA SER A 318 16.72 19.59 28.24
C SER A 318 17.79 18.99 27.31
N ASP A 319 19.06 19.18 27.66
CA ASP A 319 20.17 18.57 26.95
C ASP A 319 20.09 17.04 26.96
N GLU A 320 19.54 16.44 28.02
CA GLU A 320 19.32 15.00 28.13
C GLU A 320 18.30 14.49 27.09
N GLU A 321 17.18 15.18 26.92
CA GLU A 321 16.15 14.82 25.93
C GLU A 321 16.69 14.93 24.50
N ILE A 322 17.43 16.01 24.21
CA ILE A 322 18.03 16.23 22.89
C ILE A 322 19.11 15.18 22.62
N LYS A 323 19.95 14.87 23.62
CA LYS A 323 20.95 13.81 23.52
C LYS A 323 20.29 12.46 23.26
N ARG A 324 19.24 12.11 24.00
CA ARG A 324 18.49 10.86 23.80
C ARG A 324 17.92 10.75 22.38
N LEU A 325 17.39 11.83 21.82
CA LEU A 325 16.93 11.87 20.43
C LEU A 325 18.07 11.57 19.45
N ASN A 326 19.20 12.26 19.59
CA ASN A 326 20.37 12.08 18.72
C ASN A 326 20.94 10.66 18.83
N ASP A 327 21.13 10.15 20.04
CA ASP A 327 21.65 8.81 20.30
C ASP A 327 20.74 7.75 19.65
N THR A 328 19.41 7.91 19.77
CA THR A 328 18.44 7.01 19.14
C THR A 328 18.56 7.01 17.61
N LEU A 329 18.65 8.20 16.99
CA LEU A 329 18.78 8.31 15.52
C LEU A 329 20.09 7.72 15.00
N VAL A 330 21.19 7.92 15.73
CA VAL A 330 22.49 7.32 15.41
C VAL A 330 22.40 5.80 15.51
N GLU A 331 21.82 5.27 16.59
CA GLU A 331 21.65 3.83 16.78
C GLU A 331 20.81 3.20 15.65
N GLU A 332 19.65 3.78 15.32
CA GLU A 332 18.78 3.30 14.23
C GLU A 332 19.52 3.29 12.88
N LYS A 333 20.32 4.33 12.61
CA LYS A 333 21.15 4.41 11.39
C LYS A 333 22.23 3.32 11.37
N THR A 334 22.96 3.13 12.47
CA THR A 334 23.98 2.08 12.59
C THR A 334 23.36 0.69 12.44
N GLN A 335 22.21 0.43 13.05
CA GLN A 335 21.53 -0.85 12.93
C GLN A 335 21.06 -1.13 11.49
N LYS A 336 20.60 -0.10 10.77
CA LYS A 336 20.26 -0.20 9.35
C LYS A 336 21.48 -0.50 8.48
N GLU A 337 22.59 0.21 8.70
CA GLU A 337 23.85 -0.03 7.97
C GLU A 337 24.38 -1.44 8.24
N ASN A 338 24.30 -1.92 9.47
CA ASN A 338 24.67 -3.28 9.85
C ASN A 338 23.82 -4.32 9.11
N PHE A 339 22.49 -4.13 9.06
CA PHE A 339 21.59 -4.98 8.27
C PHE A 339 22.01 -5.05 6.80
N GLU A 340 22.24 -3.90 6.17
CA GLU A 340 22.65 -3.86 4.76
C GLU A 340 23.99 -4.52 4.52
N ASN A 341 24.97 -4.29 5.40
CA ASN A 341 26.32 -4.82 5.27
C ASN A 341 26.35 -6.34 5.50
N GLN A 342 25.62 -6.83 6.52
CA GLN A 342 25.45 -8.26 6.77
C GLN A 342 24.84 -8.95 5.55
N ASN A 343 23.75 -8.41 5.00
CA ASN A 343 23.09 -9.02 3.86
C ASN A 343 23.93 -8.96 2.58
N LYS A 344 24.70 -7.88 2.36
CA LYS A 344 25.68 -7.82 1.27
C LYS A 344 26.79 -8.85 1.42
N SER A 345 27.24 -9.12 2.65
CA SER A 345 28.24 -10.16 2.93
C SER A 345 27.68 -11.55 2.70
N LEU A 346 26.44 -11.82 3.14
CA LEU A 346 25.74 -13.07 2.85
C LEU A 346 25.56 -13.30 1.35
N TYR A 347 25.15 -12.25 0.61
CA TYR A 347 25.09 -12.30 -0.86
C TYR A 347 26.43 -12.71 -1.46
N LYS A 348 27.53 -12.06 -1.06
CA LYS A 348 28.86 -12.42 -1.55
C LYS A 348 29.22 -13.87 -1.21
N TYR A 349 28.93 -14.31 0.00
CA TYR A 349 29.19 -15.68 0.46
C TYR A 349 28.46 -16.71 -0.41
N PHE A 350 27.14 -16.56 -0.59
CA PHE A 350 26.35 -17.48 -1.40
C PHE A 350 26.75 -17.50 -2.88
N HIS A 351 27.19 -16.36 -3.44
CA HIS A 351 27.60 -16.28 -4.85
C HIS A 351 29.05 -16.68 -5.12
N HIS A 352 29.95 -16.60 -4.13
CA HIS A 352 31.36 -17.01 -4.28
C HIS A 352 31.59 -18.50 -3.93
N ASN A 353 30.86 -19.05 -2.97
CA ASN A 353 31.06 -20.43 -2.50
C ASN A 353 30.04 -21.38 -3.12
N LYS A 354 30.00 -21.50 -4.46
CA LYS A 354 28.92 -22.19 -5.21
C LYS A 354 28.70 -23.68 -4.89
N GLU A 355 29.57 -24.34 -4.14
CA GLU A 355 29.48 -25.78 -3.85
C GLU A 355 29.87 -26.06 -2.39
N TYR A 356 28.86 -26.28 -1.52
CA TYR A 356 29.10 -26.87 -0.20
C TYR A 356 28.87 -28.37 -0.28
N SER A 357 29.95 -29.15 -0.31
CA SER A 357 29.87 -30.59 -0.02
C SER A 357 29.61 -30.77 1.47
N PHE A 358 28.46 -31.34 1.83
CA PHE A 358 28.27 -31.90 3.16
C PHE A 358 28.86 -33.32 3.13
N LYS A 359 29.95 -33.54 3.84
CA LYS A 359 30.36 -34.89 4.25
C LYS A 359 29.58 -35.23 5.51
N GLU A 360 28.78 -36.31 5.44
CA GLU A 360 28.07 -36.87 6.59
C GLU A 360 29.03 -37.28 7.71
#